data_AF-A0A2C6C1G5-F1
#
_entry.id   AF-A0A2C6C1G5-F1
#
_cell.length_a   1.000
_cell.length_b   1.000
_cell.length_c   1.000
_cell.angle_alpha   90.00
_cell.angle_beta   90.00
_cell.angle_gamma   90.00
#
_symmetry.space_group_name_H-M   'P 1'
#
loop_
_entity.id
_entity.type
_entity.pdbx_description
1 polymer ?
#
loop_
_entity_poly.entity_id
_entity_poly.type
_entity_poly.pdbx_seq_one_letter_code
_entity_poly.pdbx_strand_id
1 'polypeptide(L)'
;MVNIKKLDYKLVISLIFLLVCTYITKKTMFIEGDGFNSQVLSVAKGVTGSLSKIHQIRFLVVAPFYILGKNNTIIQAILIYIYVRPILKVQSFKICIMITIIIIIFSYRASIVAMSLPYFHMYQENNKKRYLIISFLFSILSSGTVLNFIAIYFLYNYKKLYKKLIYLVILIIAFLPSFKHKISFFTKGGSGYFETMVYRSFLAEALRIGNYTRIGISIFVVLIFLLQFFMWLKNGKIKLKEVEVIFPIIFLFMEGLGVYSYLIEYVIILGSRIKFKKYLK
;
A
#
# COMPACT_ATOMS: atom_id res chain seq x y z
N MET A 1 -24.33 -7.06 33.83
CA MET A 1 -24.70 -6.21 32.68
C MET A 1 -23.78 -6.48 31.50
N VAL A 2 -24.28 -7.14 30.44
CA VAL A 2 -23.53 -7.27 29.19
C VAL A 2 -23.57 -5.91 28.49
N ASN A 3 -22.40 -5.30 28.33
CA ASN A 3 -22.27 -4.00 27.68
C ASN A 3 -22.45 -4.19 26.17
N ILE A 4 -23.70 -4.13 25.69
CA ILE A 4 -24.04 -4.26 24.26
C ILE A 4 -23.41 -3.07 23.55
N LYS A 5 -22.26 -3.31 22.88
CA LYS A 5 -21.61 -2.30 22.04
C LYS A 5 -22.59 -1.90 20.94
N LYS A 6 -22.98 -0.61 20.91
CA LYS A 6 -23.76 -0.05 19.80
C LYS A 6 -23.09 -0.37 18.47
N LEU A 7 -23.89 -0.85 17.52
CA LEU A 7 -23.45 -1.18 16.16
C LEU A 7 -22.92 0.09 15.49
N ASP A 8 -21.70 0.03 14.96
CA ASP A 8 -21.10 1.16 14.25
C ASP A 8 -21.55 1.16 12.79
N TYR A 9 -22.64 1.87 12.50
CA TYR A 9 -23.29 1.87 11.19
C TYR A 9 -22.35 2.22 10.03
N LYS A 10 -21.31 3.05 10.24
CA LYS A 10 -20.32 3.35 9.19
C LYS A 10 -19.55 2.12 8.74
N LEU A 11 -19.23 1.22 9.69
CA LEU A 11 -18.51 -0.02 9.44
C LEU A 11 -19.40 -1.01 8.69
N VAL A 12 -20.67 -1.11 9.11
CA VAL A 12 -21.67 -1.98 8.46
C VAL A 12 -21.91 -1.55 7.01
N ILE A 13 -22.13 -0.26 6.78
CA ILE A 13 -22.31 0.29 5.43
C ILE A 13 -21.07 0.05 4.57
N SER A 14 -19.87 0.27 5.12
CA SER A 14 -18.61 0.03 4.41
C SER A 14 -18.45 -1.45 4.02
N LEU A 15 -18.86 -2.38 4.88
CA LEU A 15 -18.85 -3.81 4.60
C LEU A 15 -19.84 -4.16 3.48
N ILE A 16 -21.11 -3.74 3.60
CA ILE A 16 -22.13 -4.01 2.58
C ILE A 16 -21.69 -3.46 1.23
N PHE A 17 -21.21 -2.21 1.21
CA PHE A 17 -20.74 -1.57 -0.01
C PHE A 17 -19.55 -2.30 -0.63
N LEU A 18 -18.58 -2.72 0.19
CA LEU A 18 -17.46 -3.54 -0.28
C LEU A 18 -17.94 -4.86 -0.89
N LEU A 19 -18.84 -5.59 -0.22
CA LEU A 19 -19.34 -6.89 -0.68
C LEU A 19 -20.08 -6.78 -2.01
N VAL A 20 -21.04 -5.86 -2.11
CA VAL A 20 -21.83 -5.65 -3.32
C VAL A 20 -20.92 -5.25 -4.49
N CYS A 21 -20.04 -4.27 -4.27
CA CYS A 21 -19.19 -3.78 -5.35
C CYS A 21 -18.14 -4.80 -5.76
N THR A 22 -17.51 -5.52 -4.83
CA THR A 22 -16.50 -6.54 -5.18
C THR A 22 -17.11 -7.73 -5.92
N TYR A 23 -18.33 -8.13 -5.59
CA TYR A 23 -19.05 -9.15 -6.34
C TYR A 23 -19.23 -8.76 -7.81
N ILE A 24 -19.56 -7.49 -8.08
CA ILE A 24 -19.80 -6.99 -9.44
C ILE A 24 -18.49 -6.72 -10.19
N THR A 25 -17.47 -6.19 -9.50
CA THR A 25 -16.33 -5.54 -10.17
C THR A 25 -15.03 -6.33 -10.10
N LYS A 26 -14.90 -7.32 -9.19
CA LYS A 26 -13.61 -7.98 -8.94
C LYS A 26 -13.61 -9.46 -9.31
N LYS A 27 -12.50 -9.86 -9.94
CA LYS A 27 -12.05 -11.25 -10.02
C LYS A 27 -11.25 -11.62 -8.77
N THR A 28 -11.08 -12.90 -8.52
CA THR A 28 -10.26 -13.42 -7.41
C THR A 28 -8.81 -12.91 -7.50
N MET A 29 -8.14 -12.84 -6.35
CA MET A 29 -6.74 -12.43 -6.23
C MET A 29 -5.76 -13.34 -7.00
N PHE A 30 -6.14 -14.59 -7.27
CA PHE A 30 -5.28 -15.61 -7.88
C PHE A 30 -5.74 -15.88 -9.30
N ILE A 31 -5.32 -15.02 -10.23
CA ILE A 31 -5.63 -15.13 -11.65
C ILE A 31 -4.51 -15.93 -12.34
N GLU A 32 -4.86 -16.89 -13.20
CA GLU A 32 -3.88 -17.62 -14.01
C GLU A 32 -3.12 -16.68 -14.94
N GLY A 33 -1.82 -16.94 -15.12
CA GLY A 33 -0.92 -16.06 -15.88
C GLY A 33 -0.42 -14.82 -15.13
N ASP A 34 -0.96 -14.46 -13.95
CA ASP A 34 -0.40 -13.39 -13.13
C ASP A 34 0.93 -13.84 -12.48
N GLY A 35 1.98 -13.04 -12.65
CA GLY A 35 3.27 -13.24 -12.00
C GLY A 35 3.19 -13.26 -10.46
N PHE A 36 2.16 -12.67 -9.86
CA PHE A 36 1.89 -12.82 -8.43
C PHE A 36 1.38 -14.23 -8.09
N ASN A 37 0.45 -14.75 -8.88
CA ASN A 37 -0.09 -16.09 -8.68
C ASN A 37 0.97 -17.16 -8.89
N SER A 38 1.84 -17.00 -9.90
CA SER A 38 2.98 -17.92 -10.12
C SER A 38 3.97 -17.92 -8.94
N GLN A 39 4.23 -16.76 -8.33
CA GLN A 39 5.04 -16.67 -7.10
C GLN A 39 4.38 -17.42 -5.94
N VAL A 40 3.08 -17.22 -5.72
CA VAL A 40 2.33 -17.91 -4.66
C VAL A 40 2.32 -19.42 -4.87
N LEU A 41 2.07 -19.88 -6.11
CA LEU A 41 2.08 -21.30 -6.45
C LEU A 41 3.46 -21.92 -6.31
N SER A 42 4.54 -21.20 -6.64
CA SER A 42 5.91 -21.70 -6.47
C SER A 42 6.25 -21.98 -5.01
N VAL A 43 5.76 -21.14 -4.08
CA VAL A 43 5.89 -21.37 -2.63
C VAL A 43 5.05 -22.56 -2.19
N ALA A 44 3.80 -22.64 -2.64
CA ALA A 44 2.91 -23.76 -2.32
C ALA A 44 3.45 -25.12 -2.83
N LYS A 45 4.19 -25.11 -3.94
CA LYS A 45 4.86 -26.28 -4.52
C LYS A 45 6.22 -26.62 -3.88
N GLY A 46 6.67 -25.86 -2.88
CA GLY A 46 7.88 -26.17 -2.12
C GLY A 46 9.21 -25.82 -2.79
N VAL A 47 9.24 -24.89 -3.75
CA VAL A 47 10.48 -24.52 -4.46
C VAL A 47 11.51 -23.93 -3.49
N THR A 48 12.74 -24.45 -3.52
CA THR A 48 13.85 -24.04 -2.65
C THR A 48 14.81 -23.08 -3.37
N GLY A 49 15.11 -21.93 -2.74
CA GLY A 49 16.01 -20.93 -3.30
C GLY A 49 16.07 -19.65 -2.45
N SER A 50 17.03 -18.76 -2.72
CA SER A 50 17.17 -17.50 -1.96
C SER A 50 15.95 -16.57 -2.11
N LEU A 51 15.33 -16.52 -3.31
CA LEU A 51 14.07 -15.82 -3.54
C LEU A 51 12.87 -16.47 -2.84
N SER A 52 12.88 -17.80 -2.64
CA SER A 52 11.71 -18.51 -2.10
C SER A 52 11.46 -18.15 -0.63
N LYS A 53 12.51 -17.85 0.15
CA LYS A 53 12.38 -17.31 1.52
C LYS A 53 11.59 -16.00 1.56
N ILE A 54 11.82 -15.09 0.61
CA ILE A 54 11.10 -13.82 0.53
C ILE A 54 9.65 -14.04 0.07
N HIS A 55 9.44 -14.97 -0.86
CA HIS A 55 8.10 -15.35 -1.29
C HIS A 55 7.30 -16.05 -0.19
N GLN A 56 7.93 -16.83 0.69
CA GLN A 56 7.29 -17.41 1.88
C GLN A 56 6.80 -16.34 2.85
N ILE A 57 7.60 -15.30 3.12
CA ILE A 57 7.17 -14.19 3.98
C ILE A 57 5.99 -13.44 3.33
N ARG A 58 6.03 -13.20 2.01
CA ARG A 58 4.89 -12.64 1.27
C ARG A 58 3.64 -13.52 1.36
N PHE A 59 3.82 -14.84 1.29
CA PHE A 59 2.74 -15.81 1.37
C PHE A 59 1.99 -15.72 2.69
N LEU A 60 2.66 -15.45 3.83
CA LEU A 60 1.98 -15.29 5.13
C LEU A 60 0.86 -14.24 5.09
N VAL A 61 1.04 -13.18 4.31
CA VAL A 61 0.07 -12.08 4.19
C VAL A 61 -1.15 -12.48 3.36
N VAL A 62 -0.96 -13.35 2.38
CA VAL A 62 -2.02 -13.78 1.46
C VAL A 62 -2.50 -15.21 1.71
N ALA A 63 -1.92 -15.91 2.68
CA ALA A 63 -2.29 -17.27 3.04
C ALA A 63 -3.77 -17.39 3.41
N PRO A 64 -4.40 -16.47 4.18
CA PRO A 64 -5.84 -16.54 4.43
C PRO A 64 -6.66 -16.44 3.13
N PHE A 65 -6.21 -15.62 2.17
CA PHE A 65 -6.87 -15.51 0.87
C PHE A 65 -6.70 -16.78 0.04
N TYR A 66 -5.52 -17.40 0.09
CA TYR A 66 -5.22 -18.62 -0.66
C TYR A 66 -5.94 -19.85 -0.06
N ILE A 67 -6.00 -19.97 1.27
CA ILE A 67 -6.59 -21.13 1.94
C ILE A 67 -8.12 -21.04 1.93
N LEU A 68 -8.67 -19.88 2.29
CA LEU A 68 -10.12 -19.73 2.49
C LEU A 68 -10.83 -19.17 1.25
N GLY A 69 -10.13 -18.35 0.47
CA GLY A 69 -10.76 -17.49 -0.53
C GLY A 69 -10.36 -17.78 -1.97
N LYS A 70 -9.52 -18.78 -2.27
CA LYS A 70 -8.86 -18.92 -3.60
C LYS A 70 -9.80 -18.73 -4.78
N ASN A 71 -10.98 -19.35 -4.70
CA ASN A 71 -12.00 -19.37 -5.73
C ASN A 71 -13.26 -18.57 -5.37
N ASN A 72 -13.25 -17.78 -4.29
CA ASN A 72 -14.43 -17.11 -3.78
C ASN A 72 -14.17 -15.62 -3.52
N THR A 73 -14.69 -14.76 -4.40
CA THR A 73 -14.54 -13.30 -4.34
C THR A 73 -15.17 -12.69 -3.09
N ILE A 74 -16.29 -13.25 -2.61
CA ILE A 74 -16.98 -12.79 -1.40
C ILE A 74 -16.12 -13.05 -0.17
N ILE A 75 -15.56 -14.26 -0.02
CA ILE A 75 -14.65 -14.58 1.09
C ILE A 75 -13.43 -13.66 1.06
N GLN A 76 -12.85 -13.43 -0.12
CA GLN A 76 -11.73 -12.49 -0.25
C GLN A 76 -12.12 -11.05 0.12
N ALA A 77 -13.33 -10.61 -0.20
CA ALA A 77 -13.83 -9.29 0.19
C ALA A 77 -13.99 -9.18 1.71
N ILE A 78 -14.50 -10.23 2.38
CA ILE A 78 -14.58 -10.30 3.85
C ILE A 78 -13.17 -10.23 4.46
N LEU A 79 -12.21 -10.97 3.92
CA LEU A 79 -10.82 -10.95 4.40
C LEU A 79 -10.18 -9.57 4.26
N ILE A 80 -10.38 -8.89 3.11
CA ILE A 80 -9.94 -7.49 2.96
C ILE A 80 -10.63 -6.58 3.96
N TYR A 81 -11.94 -6.76 4.19
CA TYR A 81 -12.66 -5.96 5.16
C TYR A 81 -12.07 -6.10 6.56
N ILE A 82 -11.73 -7.33 6.97
CA ILE A 82 -11.05 -7.59 8.25
C ILE A 82 -9.73 -6.82 8.32
N TYR A 83 -8.96 -6.78 7.23
CA TYR A 83 -7.67 -6.09 7.16
C TYR A 83 -7.82 -4.57 7.23
N VAL A 84 -8.86 -3.97 6.63
CA VAL A 84 -9.06 -2.51 6.65
C VAL A 84 -9.84 -2.03 7.87
N ARG A 85 -10.65 -2.88 8.50
CA ARG A 85 -11.55 -2.50 9.61
C ARG A 85 -10.86 -1.70 10.74
N PRO A 86 -9.65 -2.04 11.21
CA PRO A 86 -8.96 -1.24 12.23
C PRO A 86 -8.71 0.21 11.80
N ILE A 87 -8.42 0.44 10.52
CA ILE A 87 -8.26 1.77 9.93
C ILE A 87 -9.63 2.46 9.87
N LEU A 88 -10.65 1.82 9.27
CA LEU A 88 -12.00 2.42 9.14
C LEU A 88 -12.60 2.84 10.48
N LYS A 89 -12.33 2.09 11.56
CA LYS A 89 -12.90 2.36 12.89
C LYS A 89 -12.55 3.76 13.40
N VAL A 90 -11.34 4.25 13.12
CA VAL A 90 -10.85 5.54 13.61
C VAL A 90 -11.16 6.70 12.66
N GLN A 91 -11.78 6.44 11.50
CA GLN A 91 -12.07 7.45 10.48
C GLN A 91 -13.51 7.97 10.53
N SER A 92 -13.74 9.13 9.91
CA SER A 92 -15.09 9.66 9.67
C SER A 92 -15.80 8.87 8.56
N PHE A 93 -17.14 8.93 8.51
CA PHE A 93 -17.93 8.20 7.52
C PHE A 93 -17.49 8.49 6.08
N LYS A 94 -17.30 9.77 5.73
CA LYS A 94 -16.82 10.20 4.40
C LYS A 94 -15.50 9.54 4.03
N ILE A 95 -14.56 9.48 4.97
CA ILE A 95 -13.26 8.86 4.77
C ILE A 95 -13.38 7.34 4.65
N CYS A 96 -14.23 6.70 5.44
CA CYS A 96 -14.51 5.27 5.27
C CYS A 96 -14.99 4.94 3.86
N ILE A 97 -15.93 5.70 3.31
CA ILE A 97 -16.44 5.49 1.95
C ILE A 97 -15.31 5.64 0.92
N MET A 98 -14.51 6.71 1.01
CA MET A 98 -13.39 6.92 0.09
C MET A 98 -12.36 5.79 0.15
N ILE A 99 -12.02 5.30 1.35
CA ILE A 99 -11.11 4.16 1.53
C ILE A 99 -11.71 2.89 0.89
N THR A 100 -13.00 2.64 1.09
CA THR A 100 -13.67 1.48 0.49
C THR A 100 -13.70 1.57 -1.04
N ILE A 101 -13.94 2.75 -1.62
CA ILE A 101 -13.88 2.97 -3.08
C ILE A 101 -12.48 2.66 -3.62
N ILE A 102 -11.43 3.17 -2.98
CA ILE A 102 -10.04 2.85 -3.34
C ILE A 102 -9.84 1.34 -3.35
N ILE A 103 -10.26 0.66 -2.28
CA ILE A 103 -10.15 -0.81 -2.19
C ILE A 103 -10.89 -1.49 -3.35
N ILE A 104 -12.09 -1.05 -3.72
CA ILE A 104 -12.89 -1.65 -4.80
C ILE A 104 -12.18 -1.51 -6.17
N ILE A 105 -11.61 -0.34 -6.46
CA ILE A 105 -10.97 -0.07 -7.77
C ILE A 105 -9.70 -0.90 -7.97
N PHE A 106 -9.02 -1.25 -6.88
CA PHE A 106 -7.72 -1.92 -6.94
C PHE A 106 -7.77 -3.44 -6.84
N SER A 107 -6.73 -4.10 -7.34
CA SER A 107 -6.55 -5.53 -7.06
C SER A 107 -6.44 -5.78 -5.55
N TYR A 108 -6.76 -6.99 -5.10
CA TYR A 108 -6.64 -7.35 -3.68
C TYR A 108 -5.23 -7.08 -3.16
N ARG A 109 -4.19 -7.41 -3.93
CA ARG A 109 -2.78 -7.16 -3.55
C ARG A 109 -2.49 -5.68 -3.38
N ALA A 110 -2.89 -4.86 -4.35
CA ALA A 110 -2.70 -3.41 -4.29
C ALA A 110 -3.45 -2.78 -3.11
N SER A 111 -4.64 -3.30 -2.79
CA SER A 111 -5.44 -2.87 -1.63
C SER A 111 -4.75 -3.18 -0.30
N ILE A 112 -4.16 -4.37 -0.15
CA ILE A 112 -3.39 -4.73 1.06
C ILE A 112 -2.17 -3.82 1.21
N VAL A 113 -1.44 -3.64 0.12
CA VAL A 113 -0.28 -2.76 0.07
C VAL A 113 -0.64 -1.30 0.43
N ALA A 114 -1.80 -0.82 -0.02
CA ALA A 114 -2.31 0.52 0.27
C ALA A 114 -2.56 0.78 1.77
N MET A 115 -2.75 -0.28 2.56
CA MET A 115 -2.98 -0.17 4.00
C MET A 115 -1.68 -0.11 4.82
N SER A 116 -0.52 -0.36 4.20
CA SER A 116 0.76 -0.44 4.93
C SER A 116 1.08 0.85 5.72
N LEU A 117 0.97 2.04 5.10
CA LEU A 117 1.25 3.31 5.77
C LEU A 117 0.22 3.73 6.83
N PRO A 118 -1.10 3.59 6.58
CA PRO A 118 -2.09 3.79 7.63
C PRO A 118 -1.80 2.99 8.91
N TYR A 119 -1.39 1.72 8.77
CA TYR A 119 -0.95 0.91 9.91
C TYR A 119 0.33 1.44 10.56
N PHE A 120 1.28 1.97 9.78
CA PHE A 120 2.48 2.59 10.32
C PHE A 120 2.14 3.83 11.18
N HIS A 121 1.22 4.68 10.73
CA HIS A 121 0.80 5.85 11.52
C HIS A 121 0.00 5.46 12.75
N MET A 122 -0.85 4.43 12.67
CA MET A 122 -1.47 3.86 13.87
C MET A 122 -0.42 3.35 14.87
N TYR A 123 0.72 2.83 14.41
CA TYR A 123 1.86 2.51 15.28
C TYR A 123 2.48 3.78 15.89
N GLN A 124 2.74 4.82 15.09
CA GLN A 124 3.31 6.08 15.60
C GLN A 124 2.43 6.72 16.68
N GLU A 125 1.11 6.68 16.52
CA GLU A 125 0.16 7.27 17.47
C GLU A 125 -0.03 6.42 18.74
N ASN A 126 -0.06 5.10 18.61
CA ASN A 126 -0.44 4.20 19.72
C ASN A 126 0.73 3.43 20.33
N ASN A 127 1.91 3.48 19.72
CA ASN A 127 3.11 2.70 20.06
C ASN A 127 2.90 1.17 20.18
N LYS A 128 1.86 0.64 19.51
CA LYS A 128 1.55 -0.81 19.54
C LYS A 128 2.33 -1.55 18.45
N LYS A 129 3.34 -2.34 18.86
CA LYS A 129 4.23 -3.10 17.95
C LYS A 129 3.50 -3.93 16.88
N ARG A 130 2.32 -4.48 17.20
CA ARG A 130 1.51 -5.25 16.24
C ARG A 130 1.20 -4.48 14.95
N TYR A 131 0.98 -3.16 15.02
CA TYR A 131 0.68 -2.34 13.85
C TYR A 131 1.93 -2.12 12.98
N LEU A 132 3.11 -2.04 13.60
CA LEU A 132 4.38 -2.00 12.87
C LEU A 132 4.63 -3.31 12.11
N ILE A 133 4.36 -4.46 12.75
CA ILE A 133 4.49 -5.78 12.13
C ILE A 133 3.53 -5.91 10.95
N ILE A 134 2.24 -5.56 11.13
CA ILE A 134 1.25 -5.59 10.05
C ILE A 134 1.65 -4.67 8.90
N SER A 135 2.09 -3.45 9.22
CA SER A 135 2.55 -2.48 8.23
C SER A 135 3.72 -3.01 7.38
N PHE A 136 4.72 -3.61 8.02
CA PHE A 136 5.85 -4.24 7.34
C PHE A 136 5.44 -5.45 6.50
N LEU A 137 4.58 -6.32 7.05
CA LEU A 137 4.06 -7.47 6.31
C LEU A 137 3.31 -7.01 5.05
N PHE A 138 2.45 -6.00 5.15
CA PHE A 138 1.72 -5.49 3.99
C PHE A 138 2.64 -4.83 2.97
N SER A 139 3.70 -4.16 3.42
CA SER A 139 4.68 -3.54 2.51
C SER A 139 5.49 -4.59 1.74
N ILE A 140 5.72 -5.79 2.28
CA ILE A 140 6.53 -6.83 1.62
C ILE A 140 5.92 -7.39 0.32
N LEU A 141 4.63 -7.17 0.09
CA LEU A 141 3.92 -7.57 -1.13
C LEU A 141 4.38 -6.82 -2.39
N SER A 142 5.13 -5.72 -2.25
CA SER A 142 5.82 -5.05 -3.36
C SER A 142 7.16 -4.48 -2.93
N SER A 143 8.19 -4.62 -3.78
CA SER A 143 9.53 -4.10 -3.47
C SER A 143 9.54 -2.57 -3.34
N GLY A 144 8.77 -1.85 -4.15
CA GLY A 144 8.64 -0.39 -4.03
C GLY A 144 8.01 0.02 -2.69
N THR A 145 7.07 -0.74 -2.17
CA THR A 145 6.44 -0.43 -0.87
C THR A 145 7.29 -0.77 0.33
N VAL A 146 8.12 -1.80 0.25
CA VAL A 146 9.16 -2.05 1.27
C VAL A 146 10.12 -0.87 1.36
N LEU A 147 10.61 -0.38 0.22
CA LEU A 147 11.54 0.76 0.19
C LEU A 147 10.89 2.01 0.81
N ASN A 148 9.63 2.29 0.44
CA ASN A 148 8.84 3.38 1.03
C ASN A 148 8.69 3.23 2.54
N PHE A 149 8.31 2.04 3.01
CA PHE A 149 8.18 1.75 4.43
C PHE A 149 9.49 1.98 5.18
N ILE A 150 10.62 1.48 4.63
CA ILE A 150 11.95 1.68 5.21
C ILE A 150 12.27 3.16 5.29
N ALA A 151 12.16 3.90 4.18
CA ALA A 151 12.49 5.32 4.14
C ALA A 151 11.67 6.14 5.17
N ILE A 152 10.35 5.91 5.24
CA ILE A 152 9.48 6.58 6.21
C ILE A 152 9.82 6.17 7.64
N TYR A 153 10.07 4.88 7.88
CA TYR A 153 10.50 4.40 9.18
C TYR A 153 11.77 5.11 9.66
N PHE A 154 12.75 5.33 8.76
CA PHE A 154 13.96 6.09 9.04
C PHE A 154 13.66 7.55 9.36
N LEU A 155 12.87 8.23 8.54
CA LEU A 155 12.52 9.63 8.75
C LEU A 155 11.91 9.84 10.14
N TYR A 156 10.99 8.98 10.57
CA TYR A 156 10.34 9.08 11.89
C TYR A 156 11.25 8.76 13.07
N ASN A 157 12.23 7.87 12.89
CA ASN A 157 13.02 7.33 13.99
C ASN A 157 14.50 7.71 13.93
N TYR A 158 14.92 8.63 13.05
CA TYR A 158 16.33 8.92 12.76
C TYR A 158 17.17 9.19 14.02
N LYS A 159 16.63 9.97 14.98
CA LYS A 159 17.31 10.26 16.26
C LYS A 159 17.57 9.00 17.10
N LYS A 160 16.67 8.01 17.05
CA LYS A 160 16.79 6.74 17.77
C LYS A 160 17.60 5.71 16.99
N LEU A 161 17.61 5.81 15.65
CA LEU A 161 18.22 4.86 14.73
C LEU A 161 19.69 5.11 14.46
N TYR A 162 20.21 6.31 14.69
CA TYR A 162 21.65 6.60 14.53
C TYR A 162 22.52 5.60 15.30
N LYS A 163 22.09 5.15 16.49
CA LYS A 163 22.79 4.13 17.30
C LYS A 163 22.55 2.68 16.85
N LYS A 164 21.69 2.45 15.86
CA LYS A 164 21.24 1.13 15.38
C LYS A 164 21.52 0.93 13.88
N LEU A 165 22.44 1.73 13.31
CA LEU A 165 22.82 1.71 11.90
C LEU A 165 23.18 0.30 11.40
N ILE A 166 23.77 -0.53 12.27
CA ILE A 166 24.18 -1.89 11.91
C ILE A 166 23.00 -2.79 11.51
N TYR A 167 21.84 -2.64 12.16
CA TYR A 167 20.64 -3.40 11.80
C TYR A 167 20.05 -2.95 10.46
N LEU A 168 20.25 -1.69 10.08
CA LEU A 168 19.90 -1.19 8.75
C LEU A 168 20.78 -1.82 7.69
N VAL A 169 22.09 -1.86 7.92
CA VAL A 169 23.05 -2.48 7.01
C VAL A 169 22.69 -3.96 6.81
N ILE A 170 22.38 -4.69 7.88
CA ILE A 170 21.91 -6.08 7.81
C ILE A 170 20.63 -6.20 6.98
N LEU A 171 19.65 -5.30 7.18
CA LEU A 171 18.41 -5.28 6.39
C LEU A 171 18.71 -5.05 4.91
N ILE A 172 19.55 -4.06 4.56
CA ILE A 172 19.96 -3.77 3.18
C ILE A 172 20.66 -4.98 2.55
N ILE A 173 21.57 -5.62 3.30
CA ILE A 173 22.27 -6.83 2.86
C ILE A 173 21.28 -7.97 2.60
N ALA A 174 20.27 -8.15 3.45
CA ALA A 174 19.23 -9.16 3.23
C ALA A 174 18.41 -8.92 1.94
N PHE A 175 18.29 -7.67 1.49
CA PHE A 175 17.61 -7.31 0.25
C PHE A 175 18.51 -7.27 -0.99
N LEU A 176 19.84 -7.30 -0.86
CA LEU A 176 20.79 -7.30 -1.98
C LEU A 176 20.49 -8.38 -3.05
N PRO A 177 20.19 -9.65 -2.70
CA PRO A 177 19.87 -10.67 -3.69
C PRO A 177 18.62 -10.32 -4.52
N SER A 178 17.61 -9.73 -3.88
CA SER A 178 16.40 -9.26 -4.57
C SER A 178 16.71 -8.09 -5.51
N PHE A 179 17.56 -7.17 -5.08
CA PHE A 179 17.96 -6.02 -5.89
C PHE A 179 18.77 -6.45 -7.12
N LYS A 180 19.74 -7.37 -6.94
CA LYS A 180 20.51 -7.96 -8.04
C LYS A 180 19.62 -8.66 -9.07
N HIS A 181 18.68 -9.48 -8.60
CA HIS A 181 17.71 -10.15 -9.48
C HIS A 181 16.83 -9.14 -10.22
N LYS A 182 16.42 -8.05 -9.54
CA LYS A 182 15.61 -6.99 -10.15
C LYS A 182 16.39 -6.27 -11.26
N ILE A 183 17.63 -5.86 -11.00
CA ILE A 183 18.50 -5.26 -12.02
C ILE A 183 18.63 -6.18 -13.23
N SER A 184 19.00 -7.45 -13.00
CA SER A 184 19.14 -8.44 -14.07
C SER A 184 17.84 -8.64 -14.87
N PHE A 185 16.68 -8.66 -14.21
CA PHE A 185 15.38 -8.76 -14.88
C PHE A 185 15.11 -7.55 -15.79
N PHE A 186 15.48 -6.34 -15.37
CA PHE A 186 15.25 -5.11 -16.15
C PHE A 186 16.32 -4.86 -17.21
N THR A 187 17.51 -5.43 -17.11
CA THR A 187 18.57 -5.29 -18.11
C THR A 187 18.64 -6.44 -19.11
N LYS A 188 17.79 -7.47 -18.96
CA LYS A 188 17.70 -8.63 -19.87
C LYS A 188 17.44 -8.27 -21.34
N GLY A 189 16.92 -7.07 -21.63
CA GLY A 189 16.69 -6.57 -22.98
C GLY A 189 17.82 -5.72 -23.58
N GLY A 190 18.99 -5.62 -22.91
CA GLY A 190 20.12 -4.82 -23.38
C GLY A 190 20.05 -3.32 -23.04
N SER A 191 18.89 -2.81 -22.61
CA SER A 191 18.71 -1.43 -22.13
C SER A 191 19.21 -1.25 -20.69
N GLY A 192 19.63 -0.03 -20.36
CA GLY A 192 20.09 0.31 -19.01
C GLY A 192 18.95 0.19 -17.98
N TYR A 193 19.27 -0.15 -16.72
CA TYR A 193 18.26 -0.33 -15.66
C TYR A 193 17.31 0.86 -15.51
N PHE A 194 17.86 2.09 -15.49
CA PHE A 194 17.08 3.32 -15.36
C PHE A 194 16.19 3.59 -16.58
N GLU A 195 16.72 3.33 -17.76
CA GLU A 195 15.97 3.46 -19.02
C GLU A 195 14.79 2.49 -19.04
N THR A 196 15.02 1.21 -18.72
CA THR A 196 13.95 0.22 -18.61
C THR A 196 12.93 0.60 -17.52
N MET A 197 13.37 1.18 -16.41
CA MET A 197 12.49 1.66 -15.34
C MET A 197 11.61 2.84 -15.79
N VAL A 198 12.13 3.75 -16.62
CA VAL A 198 11.36 4.88 -17.17
C VAL A 198 10.33 4.39 -18.19
N TYR A 199 10.73 3.51 -19.12
CA TYR A 199 9.80 2.93 -20.10
C TYR A 199 8.73 2.04 -19.46
N ARG A 200 9.09 1.31 -18.41
CA ARG A 200 8.15 0.51 -17.60
C ARG A 200 7.56 1.30 -16.43
N SER A 201 7.76 2.62 -16.39
CA SER A 201 7.20 3.46 -15.34
C SER A 201 5.67 3.34 -15.36
N PHE A 202 5.07 3.52 -14.19
CA PHE A 202 3.65 3.31 -14.00
C PHE A 202 2.78 4.11 -14.97
N LEU A 203 3.21 5.32 -15.33
CA LEU A 203 2.52 6.19 -16.28
C LEU A 203 2.84 5.86 -17.74
N ALA A 204 4.11 5.68 -18.11
CA ALA A 204 4.51 5.42 -19.50
C ALA A 204 3.91 4.09 -20.00
N GLU A 205 3.98 3.04 -19.18
CA GLU A 205 3.39 1.75 -19.53
C GLU A 205 1.85 1.82 -19.59
N ALA A 206 1.22 2.58 -18.68
CA ALA A 206 -0.23 2.76 -18.69
C ALA A 206 -0.72 3.50 -19.94
N LEU A 207 0.02 4.52 -20.40
CA LEU A 207 -0.23 5.22 -21.66
C LEU A 207 -0.06 4.27 -22.85
N ARG A 208 1.03 3.48 -22.87
CA ARG A 208 1.34 2.53 -23.95
C ARG A 208 0.25 1.48 -24.16
N ILE A 209 -0.34 0.97 -23.09
CA ILE A 209 -1.38 -0.08 -23.14
C ILE A 209 -2.82 0.45 -23.07
N GLY A 210 -3.01 1.77 -23.05
CA GLY A 210 -4.34 2.38 -22.95
C GLY A 210 -5.09 2.09 -21.63
N ASN A 211 -4.37 1.90 -20.51
CA ASN A 211 -5.00 1.63 -19.21
C ASN A 211 -5.45 2.92 -18.52
N TYR A 212 -6.63 3.42 -18.89
CA TYR A 212 -7.20 4.68 -18.39
C TYR A 212 -7.35 4.75 -16.87
N THR A 213 -7.64 3.63 -16.20
CA THR A 213 -7.71 3.59 -14.72
C THR A 213 -6.36 3.94 -14.12
N ARG A 214 -5.27 3.32 -14.59
CA ARG A 214 -3.90 3.60 -14.13
C ARG A 214 -3.47 5.03 -14.44
N ILE A 215 -3.84 5.55 -15.61
CA ILE A 215 -3.57 6.95 -15.99
C ILE A 215 -4.28 7.90 -15.01
N GLY A 216 -5.57 7.71 -14.76
CA GLY A 216 -6.34 8.54 -13.83
C GLY A 216 -5.76 8.56 -12.41
N ILE A 217 -5.26 7.42 -11.92
CA ILE A 217 -4.60 7.35 -10.62
C ILE A 217 -3.28 8.12 -10.61
N SER A 218 -2.46 7.99 -11.66
CA SER A 218 -1.22 8.76 -11.78
C SER A 218 -1.50 10.26 -11.71
N ILE A 219 -2.50 10.73 -12.47
CA ILE A 219 -2.93 12.13 -12.47
C ILE A 219 -3.40 12.54 -11.06
N PHE A 220 -4.23 11.73 -10.41
CA PHE A 220 -4.73 12.02 -9.07
C PHE A 220 -3.60 12.18 -8.05
N VAL A 221 -2.59 11.31 -8.08
CA VAL A 221 -1.46 11.41 -7.14
C VAL A 221 -0.56 12.61 -7.45
N VAL A 222 -0.34 12.92 -8.73
CA VAL A 222 0.39 14.13 -9.14
C VAL A 222 -0.34 15.40 -8.70
N LEU A 223 -1.67 15.46 -8.85
CA LEU A 223 -2.48 16.60 -8.40
C LEU A 223 -2.41 16.76 -6.87
N ILE A 224 -2.46 15.67 -6.12
CA ILE A 224 -2.29 15.70 -4.65
C ILE A 224 -0.92 16.23 -4.27
N PHE A 225 0.13 15.79 -4.97
CA PHE A 225 1.48 16.29 -4.75
C PHE A 225 1.58 17.79 -4.96
N LEU A 226 1.09 18.27 -6.11
CA LEU A 226 1.10 19.68 -6.45
C LEU A 226 0.35 20.49 -5.39
N LEU A 227 -0.85 20.02 -4.99
CA LEU A 227 -1.62 20.67 -3.93
C LEU A 227 -0.84 20.76 -2.61
N GLN A 228 -0.15 19.70 -2.21
CA GLN A 228 0.67 19.70 -1.00
C GLN A 228 1.91 20.61 -1.14
N PHE A 229 2.55 20.61 -2.30
CA PHE A 229 3.68 21.48 -2.62
C PHE A 229 3.28 22.96 -2.54
N PHE A 230 2.12 23.33 -3.10
CA PHE A 230 1.56 24.68 -2.99
C PHE A 230 1.19 25.05 -1.55
N MET A 231 0.64 24.11 -0.77
CA MET A 231 0.40 24.33 0.66
C MET A 231 1.69 24.59 1.44
N TRP A 232 2.78 23.91 1.08
CA TRP A 232 4.09 24.13 1.69
C TRP A 232 4.65 25.52 1.32
N LEU A 233 4.64 25.89 0.04
CA LEU A 233 5.05 27.21 -0.42
C LEU A 233 4.33 28.33 0.34
N LYS A 234 3.04 28.13 0.66
CA LYS A 234 2.24 29.07 1.44
C LYS A 234 2.63 29.16 2.93
N ASN A 235 3.08 28.07 3.55
CA ASN A 235 3.31 27.99 5.00
C ASN A 235 4.79 28.17 5.41
N GLY A 236 5.74 28.17 4.47
CA GLY A 236 7.15 28.53 4.69
C GLY A 236 7.97 27.59 5.58
N LYS A 237 7.38 26.56 6.19
CA LYS A 237 8.08 25.55 7.02
C LYS A 237 7.65 24.15 6.63
N ILE A 238 8.61 23.26 6.38
CA ILE A 238 8.37 21.84 6.14
C ILE A 238 8.32 21.11 7.48
N LYS A 239 7.18 20.47 7.80
CA LYS A 239 7.10 19.50 8.90
C LYS A 239 7.46 18.10 8.39
N LEU A 240 7.94 17.22 9.27
CA LEU A 240 8.30 15.83 8.92
C LEU A 240 7.15 15.09 8.18
N LYS A 241 5.91 15.27 8.67
CA LYS A 241 4.67 14.77 8.06
C LYS A 241 4.43 15.24 6.62
N GLU A 242 5.09 16.30 6.19
CA GLU A 242 4.96 16.87 4.84
C GLU A 242 6.08 16.35 3.92
N VAL A 243 7.25 15.98 4.46
CA VAL A 243 8.33 15.27 3.73
C VAL A 243 7.90 13.86 3.33
N GLU A 244 7.16 13.17 4.20
CA GLU A 244 6.58 11.85 3.95
C GLU A 244 5.65 11.80 2.72
N VAL A 245 5.06 12.95 2.36
CA VAL A 245 4.17 13.12 1.22
C VAL A 245 4.93 13.42 -0.06
N ILE A 246 6.17 13.92 0.02
CA ILE A 246 6.99 14.35 -1.13
C ILE A 246 7.88 13.20 -1.65
N PHE A 247 8.51 12.46 -0.73
CA PHE A 247 9.29 11.24 -1.04
C PHE A 247 8.62 10.21 -1.98
N PRO A 248 7.29 9.97 -1.92
CA PRO A 248 6.59 9.00 -2.74
C PRO A 248 6.48 9.40 -4.20
N ILE A 249 6.52 10.70 -4.50
CA ILE A 249 6.45 11.20 -5.87
C ILE A 249 7.73 10.88 -6.62
N ILE A 250 8.87 10.88 -5.93
CA ILE A 250 10.14 10.42 -6.49
C ILE A 250 10.02 8.93 -6.87
N PHE A 251 9.31 8.13 -6.08
CA PHE A 251 9.02 6.71 -6.39
C PHE A 251 7.90 6.49 -7.40
N LEU A 252 7.02 7.47 -7.65
CA LEU A 252 6.01 7.43 -8.72
C LEU A 252 6.65 7.22 -10.10
N PHE A 253 7.87 7.76 -10.27
CA PHE A 253 8.68 7.63 -11.48
C PHE A 253 9.58 6.38 -11.48
N MET A 254 9.71 5.67 -10.36
CA MET A 254 10.66 4.57 -10.18
C MET A 254 10.02 3.20 -9.89
N GLU A 255 8.76 3.00 -10.29
CA GLU A 255 8.03 1.73 -10.38
C GLU A 255 7.04 1.36 -9.24
N GLY A 256 5.87 0.85 -9.64
CA GLY A 256 5.17 -0.24 -8.93
C GLY A 256 4.01 0.14 -8.00
N LEU A 257 3.64 -0.81 -7.13
CA LEU A 257 2.57 -0.62 -6.14
C LEU A 257 2.92 0.39 -5.03
N GLY A 258 4.18 0.89 -5.05
CA GLY A 258 4.75 1.94 -4.22
C GLY A 258 3.78 3.06 -3.86
N VAL A 259 3.17 3.59 -4.90
CA VAL A 259 2.27 4.73 -4.92
C VAL A 259 0.96 4.45 -4.18
N TYR A 260 0.45 3.22 -4.25
CA TYR A 260 -0.84 2.86 -3.65
C TYR A 260 -0.81 2.90 -2.12
N SER A 261 0.35 2.66 -1.49
CA SER A 261 0.57 2.81 -0.03
C SER A 261 0.07 4.15 0.50
N TYR A 262 0.16 5.17 -0.33
CA TYR A 262 -0.13 6.55 0.05
C TYR A 262 -1.56 6.96 -0.25
N LEU A 263 -2.29 6.27 -1.13
CA LEU A 263 -3.64 6.69 -1.50
C LEU A 263 -4.59 6.72 -0.30
N ILE A 264 -4.60 5.66 0.50
CA ILE A 264 -5.43 5.60 1.72
C ILE A 264 -4.95 6.64 2.73
N GLU A 265 -3.64 6.76 2.91
CA GLU A 265 -3.05 7.73 3.83
C GLU A 265 -3.38 9.18 3.45
N TYR A 266 -3.33 9.52 2.17
CA TYR A 266 -3.70 10.84 1.67
C TYR A 266 -5.17 11.14 1.89
N VAL A 267 -6.05 10.18 1.65
CA VAL A 267 -7.47 10.34 1.96
C VAL A 267 -7.66 10.64 3.44
N ILE A 268 -6.96 9.94 4.34
CA ILE A 268 -7.01 10.19 5.78
C ILE A 268 -6.49 11.60 6.12
N ILE A 269 -5.33 12.00 5.58
CA ILE A 269 -4.73 13.32 5.81
C ILE A 269 -5.65 14.44 5.30
N LEU A 270 -6.15 14.34 4.07
CA LEU A 270 -7.09 15.30 3.49
C LEU A 270 -8.38 15.39 4.32
N GLY A 271 -8.89 14.25 4.77
CA GLY A 271 -10.05 14.18 5.67
C GLY A 271 -9.86 14.91 6.97
N SER A 272 -8.66 14.83 7.56
CA SER A 272 -8.33 15.53 8.81
C SER A 272 -8.15 17.05 8.63
N ARG A 273 -7.71 17.48 7.43
CA ARG A 273 -7.43 18.87 7.09
C ARG A 273 -8.65 19.63 6.58
N ILE A 274 -9.57 18.96 5.88
CA ILE A 274 -10.84 19.54 5.42
C ILE A 274 -11.84 19.53 6.58
N LYS A 275 -11.66 20.42 7.54
CA LYS A 275 -12.78 20.89 8.37
C LYS A 275 -13.55 21.87 7.49
N PHE A 276 -14.71 21.46 6.96
CA PHE A 276 -15.69 22.48 6.57
C PHE A 276 -15.91 23.32 7.83
N LYS A 277 -15.48 24.59 7.81
CA LYS A 277 -15.99 25.56 8.77
C LYS A 277 -17.50 25.40 8.70
N LYS A 278 -18.14 25.08 9.83
CA LYS A 278 -19.59 25.25 9.99
C LYS A 278 -19.86 26.73 9.75
N TYR A 279 -20.08 27.12 8.49
CA TYR A 279 -20.79 28.34 8.17
C TYR A 279 -22.26 27.96 8.24
N LEU A 280 -22.75 27.89 9.48
CA LEU A 280 -24.16 28.01 9.79
C LEU A 280 -24.22 29.18 10.77
N LYS A 281 -24.39 30.37 10.19
CA LYS A 281 -25.16 31.42 10.85
C LYS A 281 -26.63 31.02 10.72
#